data_AF-A0A419KAJ7-F1
#
_entry.id   AF-A0A419KAJ7-F1
#
_cell.length_a   1.000
_cell.length_b   1.000
_cell.length_c   1.000
_cell.angle_alpha   90.00
_cell.angle_beta   90.00
_cell.angle_gamma   90.00
#
_symmetry.space_group_name_H-M   'P 1'
#
loop_
_entity.id
_entity.type
_entity.pdbx_description
1 polymer ?
#
loop_
_entity_poly.entity_id
_entity_poly.type
_entity_poly.pdbx_seq_one_letter_code
_entity_poly.pdbx_strand_id
1 'polypeptide(L)' 'MVAAGINYITYLAESEIVISMGIGAPEPIQTIKDAIDYAISKGVIVAAAAGNSGKPMGWPA' A
#
# COMPACT_ATOMS: atom_id res chain seq x y z
N MET A 1 -8.19 -4.31 7.65
CA MET A 1 -8.72 -4.76 6.35
C MET A 1 -7.76 -4.48 5.20
N VAL A 2 -7.21 -3.27 5.05
CA VAL A 2 -6.25 -2.92 3.98
C VAL A 2 -5.01 -3.84 3.96
N ALA A 3 -4.33 -4.00 5.11
CA ALA A 3 -3.14 -4.86 5.20
C ALA A 3 -3.41 -6.32 4.82
N ALA A 4 -4.58 -6.86 5.19
CA ALA A 4 -4.96 -8.22 4.81
C ALA A 4 -5.15 -8.36 3.29
N GLY A 5 -5.72 -7.35 2.62
CA GLY A 5 -5.84 -7.32 1.17
C GLY A 5 -4.49 -7.27 0.47
N ILE A 6 -3.57 -6.42 0.94
CA ILE A 6 -2.19 -6.34 0.43
C ILE A 6 -1.48 -7.70 0.59
N ASN A 7 -1.58 -8.33 1.77
CA ASN A 7 -0.95 -9.62 2.02
C ASN A 7 -1.55 -10.72 1.16
N TYR A 8 -2.87 -10.74 0.97
CA TYR A 8 -3.56 -11.73 0.15
C TYR A 8 -3.09 -11.68 -1.31
N ILE A 9 -3.11 -10.49 -1.93
CA ILE A 9 -2.69 -10.36 -3.34
C ILE A 9 -1.18 -10.60 -3.51
N THR A 10 -0.37 -10.17 -2.53
CA THR A 10 1.07 -10.41 -2.53
C THR A 10 1.40 -11.90 -2.43
N TYR A 11 0.68 -12.65 -1.60
CA TYR A 11 0.86 -14.08 -1.44
C TYR A 11 0.52 -14.85 -2.72
N LEU A 12 -0.50 -14.41 -3.47
CA LEU A 12 -0.93 -15.01 -4.73
C LEU A 12 -0.13 -14.52 -5.95
N ALA A 13 0.94 -13.76 -5.75
CA ALA A 13 1.72 -13.20 -6.83
C ALA A 13 2.47 -14.29 -7.61
N GLU A 14 1.88 -14.73 -8.73
CA GLU A 14 2.51 -15.62 -9.71
C GLU A 14 2.96 -14.86 -10.99
N SER A 15 2.67 -13.56 -11.06
CA SER A 15 2.98 -12.67 -12.19
C SER A 15 3.29 -11.25 -11.71
N GLU A 16 3.54 -10.32 -12.63
CA GLU A 16 3.81 -8.91 -12.33
C GLU A 16 2.54 -8.23 -11.77
N ILE A 17 2.57 -7.87 -10.49
CA ILE A 17 1.44 -7.23 -9.80
C ILE A 17 1.72 -5.75 -9.57
N VAL A 18 0.69 -4.93 -9.82
CA VAL A 18 0.62 -3.53 -9.40
C VAL A 18 -0.56 -3.35 -8.46
N ILE A 19 -0.30 -2.84 -7.25
CA ILE A 19 -1.35 -2.44 -6.30
C ILE A 19 -1.59 -0.94 -6.46
N SER A 20 -2.81 -0.57 -6.86
CA SER A 20 -3.27 0.82 -6.89
C SER A 20 -3.97 1.18 -5.57
N MET A 21 -3.43 2.15 -4.83
CA MET A 21 -3.93 2.60 -3.53
C MET A 21 -4.54 4.00 -3.63
N GLY A 22 -5.86 4.07 -3.88
CA GLY A 22 -6.66 5.31 -3.84
C GLY A 22 -7.15 5.70 -2.44
N ILE A 23 -6.43 5.32 -1.39
CA ILE A 23 -6.79 5.53 0.01
C ILE A 23 -5.62 6.14 0.77
N GLY A 24 -5.92 6.93 1.81
CA GLY A 24 -4.92 7.49 2.71
C GLY A 24 -5.46 7.73 4.11
N ALA A 25 -4.54 7.92 5.06
CA ALA A 25 -4.75 8.23 6.45
C ALA A 25 -3.86 9.43 6.85
N PRO A 26 -4.21 10.20 7.90
CA PRO A 26 -3.39 11.33 8.32
C PRO A 26 -2.02 10.93 8.88
N GLU A 27 -1.90 9.72 9.45
CA GLU A 27 -0.70 9.25 10.14
C GLU A 27 -0.31 7.84 9.67
N PRO A 28 0.97 7.46 9.73
CA PRO A 28 1.43 6.11 9.45
C PRO A 28 0.82 5.06 10.38
N ILE A 29 0.36 3.96 9.79
CA ILE A 29 -0.14 2.79 10.51
C ILE A 29 0.84 1.65 10.28
N GLN A 30 1.52 1.19 11.35
CA GLN A 30 2.60 0.21 11.25
C GLN A 30 2.18 -1.06 10.49
N THR A 31 1.00 -1.61 10.78
CA THR A 31 0.50 -2.82 10.11
C THR A 31 0.31 -2.64 8.59
N ILE A 32 -0.01 -1.43 8.14
CA ILE A 32 -0.12 -1.13 6.69
C ILE A 32 1.28 -0.98 6.10
N LYS A 33 2.21 -0.35 6.82
CA LYS A 33 3.61 -0.25 6.42
C LYS A 33 4.25 -1.63 6.23
N ASP A 34 4.08 -2.52 7.21
CA ASP A 34 4.65 -3.87 7.16
C ASP A 34 4.12 -4.67 5.96
N ALA A 35 2.83 -4.50 5.63
CA ALA A 35 2.22 -5.15 4.47
C ALA A 35 2.73 -4.56 3.13
N ILE A 36 2.90 -3.24 3.04
CA ILE A 36 3.48 -2.59 1.85
C ILE A 36 4.95 -3.02 1.67
N ASP A 37 5.74 -3.03 2.75
CA ASP A 37 7.13 -3.46 2.74
C ASP A 37 7.23 -4.93 2.29
N TYR A 38 6.32 -5.79 2.78
CA TYR A 38 6.21 -7.18 2.34
C TYR A 38 5.92 -7.28 0.84
N ALA A 39 4.93 -6.53 0.33
CA ALA A 39 4.60 -6.48 -1.09
C ALA A 39 5.80 -6.06 -1.95
N ILE A 40 6.48 -4.97 -1.57
CA ILE A 40 7.66 -4.46 -2.27
C ILE A 40 8.79 -5.52 -2.26
N SER A 41 9.00 -6.19 -1.13
CA SER A 41 10.01 -7.27 -1.02
C SER A 41 9.75 -8.46 -1.94
N LYS A 42 8.51 -8.62 -2.42
CA LYS A 42 8.08 -9.66 -3.37
C LYS A 42 8.07 -9.17 -4.81
N GLY A 43 8.55 -7.96 -5.09
CA GLY A 43 8.59 -7.38 -6.43
C GLY A 43 7.27 -6.77 -6.88
N VAL A 44 6.30 -6.61 -5.98
CA VAL A 44 5.03 -5.94 -6.28
C VAL A 44 5.27 -4.42 -6.32
N ILE A 45 4.75 -3.77 -7.37
CA ILE A 45 4.77 -2.30 -7.46
C ILE A 45 3.55 -1.74 -6.73
N VAL A 46 3.75 -0.78 -5.84
CA VAL A 46 2.67 -0.09 -5.12
C VAL A 46 2.61 1.37 -5.58
N ALA A 47 1.47 1.78 -6.14
CA ALA A 47 1.19 3.14 -6.54
C ALA A 47 0.14 3.75 -5.60
N ALA A 48 0.55 4.71 -4.76
CA ALA A 48 -0.33 5.40 -3.83
C ALA A 48 -0.71 6.80 -4.31
N ALA A 49 -1.96 7.19 -4.08
CA ALA A 49 -2.43 8.53 -4.37
C ALA A 49 -1.87 9.55 -3.36
N ALA A 50 -1.51 10.74 -3.84
CA ALA A 50 -0.96 11.82 -3.00
C ALA A 50 -1.90 12.34 -1.90
N GLY A 51 -3.21 12.10 -2.06
CA GLY A 51 -4.25 12.57 -1.16
C GLY A 51 -4.99 13.81 -1.67
N ASN A 52 -6.20 14.03 -1.15
CA ASN A 52 -7.14 15.04 -1.64
C ASN A 52 -7.30 16.24 -0.68
N SER A 53 -6.40 16.38 0.29
CA SER A 53 -6.53 17.34 1.39
C SER A 53 -5.92 18.72 1.11
N GLY A 54 -5.11 18.85 0.05
CA GLY A 54 -4.35 20.07 -0.23
C GLY A 54 -3.33 20.43 0.88
N LYS A 55 -2.96 19.45 1.71
CA LYS A 55 -2.06 19.57 2.86
C LYS A 55 -0.81 18.69 2.64
N PRO A 56 0.21 18.75 3.52
CA PRO A 56 1.30 17.77 3.48
C PRO A 56 0.77 16.34 3.38
N MET A 57 1.56 15.50 2.71
CA MET A 57 1.19 14.13 2.35
C MET A 57 0.80 13.33 3.60
N GLY A 58 -0.33 12.61 3.50
CA GLY A 58 -0.71 11.62 4.49
C GLY A 58 0.02 10.29 4.25
N TRP A 59 -0.40 9.23 4.92
CA TRP A 59 0.12 7.88 4.71
C TRP A 59 -0.87 7.02 3.92
N PRO A 60 -0.46 6.16 2.97
CA PRO A 60 0.90 5.87 2.51
C PRO A 60 1.31 6.72 1.29
N ALA A 61 0.87 7.98 1.27
CA ALA A 61 1.03 8.87 0.14
C ALA A 61 2.47 9.42 0.04
#